data_AF-Q2W599-F1
#
_entry.id   AF-Q2W599-F1
#
_cell.length_a   1.000
_cell.length_b   1.000
_cell.length_c   1.000
_cell.angle_alpha   90.00
_cell.angle_beta   90.00
_cell.angle_gamma   90.00
#
_symmetry.space_group_name_H-M   'P 1'
#
loop_
_entity.id
_entity.type
_entity.pdbx_description
1 polymer ?
#
loop_
_entity_poly.entity_id
_entity_poly.type
_entity_poly.pdbx_seq_one_letter_code
_entity_poly.pdbx_strand_id
1 'polypeptide(L)'
;MRSLAAFMALMAIAAGNPARADEGARLVAETCSACHSPELHTTIPALAGRPAADLLRLLLAFRDGSRPATIMDRLTRGYGNDELAAIAGEIAVKGAP
;
A
#
# COMPACT_ATOMS: atom_id res chain seq x y z
N MET A 1 12.94 -30.27 30.42
CA MET A 1 12.05 -30.76 29.34
C MET A 1 10.67 -30.07 29.33
N ARG A 2 10.05 -29.78 30.49
CA ARG A 2 8.74 -29.08 30.55
C ARG A 2 8.79 -27.58 30.25
N SER A 3 9.97 -26.95 30.36
CA SER A 3 10.16 -25.50 30.15
C SER A 3 10.49 -25.10 28.72
N LEU A 4 10.75 -26.05 27.82
CA LEU A 4 11.07 -25.76 26.40
C LEU A 4 9.82 -25.59 25.54
N ALA A 5 8.72 -26.28 25.89
CA ALA A 5 7.46 -26.19 25.15
C ALA A 5 6.77 -24.82 25.33
N ALA A 6 6.94 -24.16 26.48
CA ALA A 6 6.35 -22.86 26.75
C ALA A 6 7.03 -21.71 25.97
N PHE A 7 8.31 -21.86 25.63
CA PHE A 7 9.05 -20.83 24.90
C PHE A 7 8.74 -20.83 23.40
N MET A 8 8.47 -22.01 22.83
CA MET A 8 8.07 -22.16 21.41
C MET A 8 6.66 -21.64 21.12
N ALA A 9 5.76 -21.68 22.11
CA ALA A 9 4.39 -21.19 21.96
C ALA A 9 4.30 -19.65 21.88
N LEU A 10 5.27 -18.91 22.42
CA LEU A 10 5.27 -17.44 22.41
C LEU A 10 5.71 -16.83 21.06
N MET A 11 6.44 -17.56 20.23
CA MET A 11 6.92 -17.07 18.91
C MET A 11 5.90 -17.27 17.78
N ALA A 12 4.85 -18.06 17.99
CA ALA A 12 3.85 -18.37 16.95
C ALA A 12 2.87 -17.22 16.67
N ILE A 13 2.83 -16.17 17.50
CA ILE A 13 1.91 -15.02 17.35
C ILE A 13 2.47 -13.95 16.36
N ALA A 14 3.71 -14.10 15.90
CA ALA A 14 4.34 -13.15 14.98
C ALA A 14 4.01 -13.39 13.49
N ALA A 15 3.41 -14.52 13.13
CA ALA A 15 3.10 -14.85 11.75
C ALA A 15 1.70 -14.33 11.35
N GLY A 16 1.67 -13.15 10.71
CA GLY A 16 0.56 -12.77 9.82
C GLY A 16 -0.72 -12.28 10.50
N ASN A 17 -0.63 -11.31 11.41
CA ASN A 17 -1.84 -10.62 11.87
C ASN A 17 -2.35 -9.67 10.76
N PRO A 18 -3.57 -9.87 10.21
CA PRO A 18 -4.13 -9.00 9.17
C PRO A 18 -4.19 -7.54 9.59
N ALA A 19 -4.35 -7.26 10.88
CA ALA A 19 -4.32 -5.89 11.41
C ALA A 19 -2.96 -5.18 11.20
N ARG A 20 -1.84 -5.92 11.10
CA ARG A 20 -0.53 -5.34 10.81
C ARG A 20 -0.32 -5.06 9.32
N ALA A 21 -0.92 -5.89 8.45
CA ALA A 21 -0.90 -5.66 7.01
C ALA A 21 -1.73 -4.42 6.64
N ASP A 22 -2.88 -4.27 7.30
CA ASP A 22 -3.76 -3.11 7.21
C ASP A 22 -3.05 -1.81 7.63
N GLU A 23 -2.39 -1.82 8.80
CA GLU A 23 -1.59 -0.68 9.27
C GLU A 23 -0.44 -0.32 8.31
N GLY A 24 0.24 -1.34 7.76
CA GLY A 24 1.32 -1.14 6.80
C GLY A 24 0.83 -0.45 5.53
N ALA A 25 -0.28 -0.92 4.96
CA ALA A 25 -0.88 -0.31 3.77
C ALA A 25 -1.31 1.14 4.03
N ARG A 26 -1.90 1.42 5.20
CA ARG A 26 -2.29 2.78 5.61
C ARG A 26 -1.10 3.73 5.68
N LEU A 27 -0.02 3.29 6.34
CA LEU A 27 1.21 4.10 6.45
C LEU A 27 1.82 4.37 5.08
N VAL A 28 1.84 3.38 4.18
CA VAL A 28 2.32 3.57 2.80
C VAL A 28 1.42 4.55 2.04
N ALA A 29 0.10 4.41 2.13
CA ALA A 29 -0.86 5.31 1.49
C ALA A 29 -0.68 6.78 1.92
N GLU A 30 -0.35 7.02 3.20
CA GLU A 30 0.02 8.36 3.69
C GLU A 30 1.22 8.95 2.94
N THR A 31 2.26 8.15 2.68
CA THR A 31 3.46 8.62 1.95
C THR A 31 3.16 9.04 0.51
N CYS A 32 2.12 8.48 -0.12
CA CYS A 32 1.74 8.85 -1.49
C CYS A 32 1.36 10.33 -1.60
N SER A 33 0.82 10.90 -0.52
CA SER A 33 0.41 12.31 -0.45
C SER A 33 1.58 13.29 -0.59
N ALA A 34 2.82 12.86 -0.30
CA ALA A 34 4.03 13.68 -0.45
C ALA A 34 4.28 14.15 -1.88
N CYS A 35 3.72 13.47 -2.89
CA CYS A 35 3.77 13.89 -4.29
C CYS A 35 2.39 14.10 -4.92
N HIS A 36 1.35 13.41 -4.42
CA HIS A 36 0.03 13.36 -5.02
C HIS A 36 -1.05 14.16 -4.26
N SER A 37 -0.68 14.93 -3.24
CA SER A 37 -1.64 15.80 -2.57
C SER A 37 -2.13 16.89 -3.52
N PRO A 38 -3.45 17.18 -3.56
CA PRO A 38 -4.00 18.27 -4.37
C PRO A 38 -3.44 19.65 -3.97
N GLU A 39 -2.96 19.78 -2.73
CA GLU A 39 -2.40 21.03 -2.18
C GLU A 39 -0.99 21.36 -2.71
N LEU A 40 -0.29 20.41 -3.35
CA LEU A 40 1.07 20.63 -3.82
C LEU A 40 1.14 21.42 -5.14
N HIS A 41 -0.01 21.66 -5.81
CA HIS A 41 -0.12 22.40 -7.08
C HIS A 41 0.96 22.05 -8.12
N THR A 42 1.22 20.75 -8.31
CA THR A 42 2.21 20.25 -9.29
C THR A 42 1.53 19.66 -10.53
N THR A 43 2.32 19.22 -11.51
CA THR A 43 1.83 18.45 -12.66
C THR A 43 1.52 16.98 -12.33
N ILE A 44 1.84 16.53 -11.11
CA ILE A 44 1.54 15.18 -10.65
C ILE A 44 0.04 15.09 -10.33
N PRO A 45 -0.70 14.13 -10.93
CA PRO A 45 -2.14 14.04 -10.70
C PRO A 45 -2.48 13.72 -9.25
N ALA A 46 -3.51 14.39 -8.71
CA ALA A 46 -4.04 14.05 -7.40
C ALA A 46 -4.66 12.64 -7.39
N LEU A 47 -4.50 11.94 -6.25
CA LEU A 47 -5.08 10.61 -6.05
C LEU A 47 -6.41 10.64 -5.28
N ALA A 48 -6.70 11.75 -4.59
CA ALA A 48 -7.96 11.92 -3.87
C ALA A 48 -9.17 11.80 -4.82
N GLY A 49 -10.26 11.20 -4.33
CA GLY A 49 -11.49 10.98 -5.09
C GLY A 49 -11.43 9.89 -6.17
N ARG A 50 -10.32 9.17 -6.32
CA ARG A 50 -10.18 8.10 -7.32
C ARG A 50 -10.69 6.76 -6.75
N PRO A 51 -11.50 5.99 -7.51
CA PRO A 51 -11.94 4.67 -7.06
C PRO A 51 -10.77 3.72 -6.81
N ALA A 52 -10.85 2.90 -5.76
CA ALA A 52 -9.80 1.93 -5.41
C ALA A 52 -9.45 0.99 -6.58
N ALA A 53 -10.45 0.55 -7.35
CA ALA A 53 -10.24 -0.32 -8.52
C ALA A 53 -9.39 0.36 -9.61
N ASP A 54 -9.59 1.66 -9.85
CA ASP A 54 -8.82 2.42 -10.82
C ASP A 54 -7.38 2.65 -10.35
N LEU A 55 -7.21 2.95 -9.06
CA LEU A 55 -5.90 3.08 -8.43
C LEU A 55 -5.12 1.78 -8.53
N LEU A 56 -5.74 0.65 -8.14
CA LEU A 56 -5.12 -0.68 -8.24
C LEU A 56 -4.69 -1.00 -9.67
N ARG A 57 -5.58 -0.78 -10.65
CA ARG A 57 -5.26 -1.00 -12.07
C ARG A 57 -4.04 -0.19 -12.51
N LEU A 58 -3.94 1.07 -12.10
CA LEU A 58 -2.78 1.92 -12.42
C LEU A 58 -1.50 1.45 -11.71
N LEU A 59 -1.58 1.12 -10.43
CA LEU A 59 -0.44 0.63 -9.65
C LEU A 59 0.14 -0.66 -10.25
N LEU A 60 -0.73 -1.60 -10.64
CA LEU A 60 -0.31 -2.83 -11.31
C LEU A 60 0.33 -2.55 -12.67
N ALA A 61 -0.27 -1.65 -13.47
CA ALA A 61 0.25 -1.29 -14.79
C ALA A 61 1.60 -0.56 -14.72
N PHE A 62 1.85 0.22 -13.67
CA PHE A 62 3.17 0.80 -13.43
C PHE A 62 4.19 -0.26 -13.00
N ARG A 63 3.77 -1.21 -12.17
CA ARG A 63 4.64 -2.27 -11.66
C ARG A 63 5.14 -3.18 -12.77
N ASP A 64 4.22 -3.62 -13.64
CA ASP A 64 4.52 -4.52 -14.75
C ASP A 64 5.11 -3.82 -16.00
N GLY A 65 5.13 -2.48 -15.98
CA GLY A 65 5.68 -1.65 -17.06
C GLY A 65 4.75 -1.49 -18.27
N SER A 66 3.54 -2.02 -18.24
CA SER A 66 2.53 -1.81 -19.29
C SER A 66 2.10 -0.35 -19.41
N ARG A 67 2.25 0.43 -18.33
CA ARG A 67 2.10 1.87 -18.31
C ARG A 67 3.45 2.55 -18.06
N PRO A 68 3.93 3.41 -18.99
CA PRO A 68 5.12 4.21 -18.76
C PRO A 68 4.97 5.15 -17.55
N ALA A 69 6.05 5.28 -16.77
CA ALA A 69 6.14 6.17 -15.63
C ALA A 69 7.53 6.81 -15.53
N THR A 70 7.62 7.92 -14.80
CA THR A 70 8.90 8.55 -14.44
C THR A 70 9.53 7.89 -13.20
N ILE A 71 8.71 7.59 -12.20
CA ILE A 71 9.15 7.01 -10.91
C ILE A 71 8.22 5.91 -10.38
N MET A 72 6.94 5.93 -10.76
CA MET A 72 5.93 5.05 -10.18
C MET A 72 6.20 3.56 -10.43
N ASP A 73 6.88 3.21 -11.52
CA ASP A 73 7.30 1.84 -11.80
C ASP A 73 8.28 1.32 -10.75
N ARG A 74 9.25 2.15 -10.32
CA ARG A 74 10.20 1.80 -9.26
C ARG A 74 9.52 1.69 -7.90
N LEU A 75 8.58 2.58 -7.59
CA LEU A 75 7.86 2.56 -6.32
C LEU A 75 6.93 1.34 -6.20
N THR A 76 6.21 1.01 -7.27
CA THR A 76 5.21 -0.08 -7.24
C THR A 76 5.82 -1.48 -7.28
N ARG A 77 7.05 -1.64 -7.77
CA ARG A 77 7.79 -2.93 -7.71
C ARG A 77 8.15 -3.39 -6.30
N GLY A 78 8.08 -2.51 -5.30
CA GLY A 78 8.30 -2.87 -3.90
C GLY A 78 7.17 -3.67 -3.25
N TYR A 79 6.02 -3.84 -3.91
CA TYR A 79 4.81 -4.37 -3.29
C TYR A 79 4.18 -5.54 -4.08
N GLY A 80 3.63 -6.49 -3.33
CA GLY A 80 2.83 -7.60 -3.84
C GLY A 80 1.43 -7.16 -4.31
N ASN A 81 0.67 -8.09 -4.91
CA ASN A 81 -0.69 -7.82 -5.39
C ASN A 81 -1.62 -7.38 -4.27
N ASP A 82 -1.62 -8.13 -3.16
CA ASP A 82 -2.52 -7.89 -2.04
C ASP A 82 -2.17 -6.58 -1.32
N GLU A 83 -0.89 -6.25 -1.22
CA GLU A 83 -0.42 -4.98 -0.67
C GLU A 83 -0.83 -3.81 -1.56
N LEU A 84 -0.68 -3.91 -2.89
CA LEU A 84 -1.14 -2.86 -3.81
C LEU A 84 -2.66 -2.68 -3.77
N ALA A 85 -3.42 -3.77 -3.59
CA ALA A 85 -4.87 -3.70 -3.41
C ALA A 85 -5.24 -2.99 -2.11
N ALA A 86 -4.56 -3.31 -1.00
CA ALA A 86 -4.75 -2.65 0.29
C ALA A 86 -4.39 -1.16 0.20
N ILE A 87 -3.22 -0.81 -0.36
CA ILE A 87 -2.78 0.58 -0.57
C ILE A 87 -3.80 1.36 -1.41
N ALA A 88 -4.30 0.77 -2.50
CA ALA A 88 -5.32 1.41 -3.34
C ALA A 88 -6.63 1.67 -2.57
N GLY A 89 -7.03 0.73 -1.70
CA GLY A 89 -8.17 0.90 -0.80
C GLY A 89 -7.96 2.07 0.16
N GLU A 90 -6.84 2.12 0.85
CA GLU A 90 -6.49 3.18 1.81
C GLU A 90 -6.45 4.56 1.16
N ILE A 91 -5.85 4.68 -0.04
CA ILE A 91 -5.84 5.94 -0.79
C ILE A 91 -7.26 6.39 -1.15
N ALA A 92 -8.13 5.46 -1.58
CA ALA A 92 -9.50 5.80 -1.97
C ALA A 92 -10.34 6.26 -0.77
N VAL A 93 -10.17 5.64 0.40
CA VAL A 93 -10.87 6.03 1.64
C VAL A 93 -10.44 7.42 2.10
N LYS A 94 -9.13 7.68 2.14
CA LYS A 94 -8.56 8.98 2.56
C LYS A 94 -8.92 10.12 1.60
N GLY A 95 -9.18 9.79 0.34
CA GLY A 95 -9.56 10.73 -0.70
C GLY A 95 -11.06 10.93 -0.89
N ALA A 96 -11.92 10.21 -0.15
CA ALA A 96 -13.36 10.43 -0.17
C ALA A 96 -13.70 11.79 0.49
N PRO A 97 -14.69 12.53 -0.04
CA PRO A 97 -15.09 13.83 0.51
C PRO A 97 -15.63 13.73 1.93
#